data_AF-A0A1Y3BDS3-F1
#
_entry.id   AF-A0A1Y3BDS3-F1
#
_cell.length_a   1.000
_cell.length_b   1.000
_cell.length_c   1.000
_cell.angle_alpha   90.00
_cell.angle_beta   90.00
_cell.angle_gamma   90.00
#
_symmetry.space_group_name_H-M   'P 1'
#
loop_
_entity.id
_entity.type
_entity.pdbx_description
1 polymer ?
#
loop_
_entity_poly.entity_id
_entity_poly.type
_entity_poly.pdbx_seq_one_letter_code
_entity_poly.pdbx_strand_id
1 'polypeptide(L)'
;MFQIRTIITKFHHQNQHYFSSHHCNVATELALNILQRHGFTESQGRQALSSIESLLRPDTYDSIARTINSWKRNVLPRNYSDHVVKHEDFKQVFYQQESRLLLVDEEFIENRIYQLKNLDLIRGQNDLWRAFHQSPAGFFLQDWQEFLKKYYYITFKILPWLNPDNNKNDQIHPLIRHPQSIEQSYMQIKTRFTFAQRTGFKVAESKNVNLKTLLLFSEKDFLRIYSPYCTIEEFEALEKLHSTELGIEDDKLFEDLVKLSPKGQQSTKKANNNSFMKKGIEEGMLLSN
;
A
#
# COMPACT_ATOMS: atom_id res chain seq x y z
N MET A 1 -31.79 11.32 -38.55
CA MET A 1 -32.56 12.58 -38.38
C MET A 1 -33.31 12.51 -37.07
N PHE A 2 -33.54 13.68 -36.44
CA PHE A 2 -34.13 13.96 -35.11
C PHE A 2 -33.08 14.08 -33.98
N GLN A 3 -32.47 15.26 -33.81
CA GLN A 3 -32.93 16.53 -33.19
C GLN A 3 -32.69 16.58 -31.67
N ILE A 4 -31.55 17.18 -31.31
CA ILE A 4 -31.19 17.65 -29.98
C ILE A 4 -32.05 18.88 -29.67
N ARG A 5 -32.79 18.85 -28.55
CA ARG A 5 -33.40 20.05 -27.95
C ARG A 5 -32.62 20.44 -26.70
N THR A 6 -31.95 21.58 -26.82
CA THR A 6 -31.38 22.38 -25.75
C THR A 6 -32.49 22.84 -24.79
N ILE A 7 -32.33 22.60 -23.49
CA ILE A 7 -33.06 23.34 -22.45
C ILE A 7 -32.00 24.01 -21.58
N ILE A 8 -31.89 25.33 -21.78
CA ILE A 8 -31.24 26.27 -20.87
C ILE A 8 -32.24 26.53 -19.75
N THR A 9 -31.92 26.14 -18.52
CA THR A 9 -32.53 26.73 -17.33
C THR A 9 -31.43 27.31 -16.46
N LYS A 10 -31.36 28.64 -16.49
CA LYS A 10 -30.63 29.50 -15.56
C LYS A 10 -31.00 29.14 -14.12
N PHE A 11 -30.01 28.92 -13.27
CA PHE A 11 -30.15 29.07 -11.82
C PHE A 11 -29.06 29.99 -11.29
N HIS A 12 -29.44 31.24 -11.04
CA HIS A 12 -28.77 32.13 -10.10
C HIS A 12 -29.87 32.79 -9.25
N HIS A 13 -30.02 32.35 -8.00
CA HIS A 13 -29.49 33.09 -6.86
C HIS A 13 -29.71 32.35 -5.54
N GLN A 14 -28.62 32.28 -4.78
CA GLN A 14 -28.52 32.53 -3.33
C GLN A 14 -29.48 31.79 -2.38
N ASN A 15 -28.95 30.79 -1.66
CA ASN A 15 -28.64 30.91 -0.23
C ASN A 15 -28.06 29.59 0.34
N GLN A 16 -26.94 29.73 1.09
CA GLN A 16 -26.45 28.86 2.18
C GLN A 16 -25.96 27.44 1.76
N HIS A 17 -24.68 27.08 1.86
CA HIS A 17 -23.81 27.22 3.02
C HIS A 17 -22.39 27.69 2.69
N TYR A 18 -22.01 28.84 3.24
CA TYR A 18 -20.64 29.17 3.59
C TYR A 18 -20.25 28.35 4.83
N PHE A 19 -19.73 27.13 4.65
CA PHE A 19 -18.85 26.49 5.64
C PHE A 19 -17.43 26.63 5.09
N SER A 20 -16.89 27.85 5.20
CA SER A 20 -15.75 28.35 4.43
C SER A 20 -14.53 28.62 5.33
N SER A 21 -13.40 28.01 4.96
CA SER A 21 -11.99 28.28 5.31
C SER A 21 -11.52 28.30 6.77
N HIS A 22 -12.29 28.78 7.74
CA HIS A 22 -11.77 28.99 9.10
C HIS A 22 -11.61 27.70 9.92
N HIS A 23 -12.52 26.73 9.77
CA HIS A 23 -12.42 25.47 10.53
C HIS A 23 -11.34 24.51 9.99
N CYS A 24 -11.08 24.54 8.68
CA CYS A 24 -10.00 23.78 8.06
C CYS A 24 -8.64 24.26 8.59
N ASN A 25 -8.45 25.58 8.66
CA ASN A 25 -7.21 26.18 9.17
C ASN A 25 -6.95 25.85 10.65
N VAL A 26 -7.98 25.82 11.50
CA VAL A 26 -7.80 25.49 12.93
C VAL A 26 -7.39 24.02 13.13
N ALA A 27 -8.01 23.09 12.41
CA ALA A 27 -7.67 21.67 12.52
C ALA A 27 -6.23 21.40 12.05
N THR A 28 -5.82 22.01 10.94
CA THR A 28 -4.46 21.91 10.40
C THR A 28 -3.42 22.49 11.36
N GLU A 29 -3.67 23.65 11.95
CA GLU A 29 -2.75 24.28 12.92
C GLU A 29 -2.64 23.46 14.22
N LEU A 30 -3.73 22.88 14.71
CA LEU A 30 -3.68 21.99 15.87
C LEU A 30 -2.90 20.69 15.57
N ALA A 31 -3.12 20.09 14.40
CA ALA A 31 -2.37 18.92 13.96
C ALA A 31 -0.88 19.24 13.79
N LEU A 32 -0.54 20.40 13.25
CA LEU A 32 0.85 20.87 13.10
C LEU A 32 1.55 21.02 14.45
N ASN A 33 0.88 21.64 15.42
CA ASN A 33 1.40 21.76 16.78
C ASN A 33 1.68 20.39 17.43
N ILE A 34 0.84 19.39 17.16
CA ILE A 34 1.06 18.01 17.63
C ILE A 34 2.27 17.39 16.94
N LEU A 35 2.37 17.51 15.61
CA LEU A 35 3.53 16.99 14.86
C LEU A 35 4.84 17.61 15.37
N GLN A 36 4.86 18.92 15.65
CA GLN A 36 6.03 19.60 16.23
C GLN A 36 6.40 19.05 17.62
N ARG A 37 5.43 18.73 18.48
CA ARG A 37 5.68 18.04 19.76
C ARG A 37 6.27 16.64 19.58
N HIS A 38 6.01 16.00 18.45
CA HIS A 38 6.58 14.71 18.05
C HIS A 38 7.90 14.84 17.26
N GLY A 39 8.49 16.04 17.22
CA GLY A 39 9.83 16.28 16.66
C GLY A 39 9.87 16.53 15.15
N PHE A 40 8.73 16.80 14.52
CA PHE A 40 8.68 17.30 13.14
C PHE A 40 9.05 18.78 13.12
N THR A 41 9.80 19.22 12.12
CA THR A 41 9.93 20.66 11.86
C THR A 41 8.61 21.21 11.32
N GLU A 42 8.42 22.54 11.36
CA GLU A 42 7.22 23.16 10.78
C GLU A 42 7.03 22.77 9.31
N SER A 43 8.11 22.81 8.52
CA SER A 43 8.08 22.42 7.10
C SER A 43 7.67 20.96 6.91
N GLN A 44 8.25 20.03 7.68
CA GLN A 44 7.88 18.61 7.63
C GLN A 44 6.42 18.38 8.02
N GLY A 45 5.95 19.06 9.07
CA GLY A 45 4.57 18.97 9.52
C GLY A 45 3.60 19.49 8.47
N ARG A 46 3.86 20.66 7.88
CA ARG A 46 3.01 21.21 6.82
C ARG A 46 2.98 20.32 5.58
N GLN A 47 4.13 19.75 5.20
CA GLN A 47 4.20 18.81 4.08
C GLN A 47 3.36 17.55 4.36
N ALA A 48 3.47 16.95 5.56
CA ALA A 48 2.66 15.80 5.94
C ALA A 48 1.15 16.11 5.91
N LEU A 49 0.75 17.31 6.33
CA LEU A 49 -0.67 17.66 6.40
C LEU A 49 -1.26 18.05 5.04
N SER A 50 -0.46 18.63 4.13
CA SER A 50 -0.96 19.10 2.83
C SER A 50 -1.63 18.02 1.98
N SER A 51 -1.20 16.76 2.11
CA SER A 51 -1.73 15.62 1.36
C SER A 51 -3.01 15.03 1.97
N ILE A 52 -3.33 15.40 3.22
CA ILE A 52 -4.47 14.88 3.97
C ILE A 52 -5.38 15.97 4.52
N GLU A 53 -5.15 17.24 4.16
CA GLU A 53 -5.85 18.40 4.71
C GLU A 53 -7.37 18.27 4.60
N SER A 54 -7.87 17.81 3.45
CA SER A 54 -9.30 17.58 3.20
C SER A 54 -9.93 16.47 4.05
N LEU A 55 -9.09 15.60 4.63
CA LEU A 55 -9.49 14.48 5.48
C LEU A 55 -9.38 14.82 6.98
N LEU A 56 -8.71 15.91 7.33
CA LEU A 56 -8.57 16.37 8.71
C LEU A 56 -9.91 16.88 9.23
N ARG A 57 -10.33 16.35 10.37
CA ARG A 57 -11.53 16.79 11.08
C ARG A 57 -11.16 17.47 12.39
N PRO A 58 -12.01 18.36 12.92
CA PRO A 58 -11.73 19.02 14.18
C PRO A 58 -11.48 18.08 15.37
N ASP A 59 -11.94 16.83 15.33
CA ASP A 59 -11.75 15.79 16.37
C ASP A 59 -10.53 14.88 16.12
N THR A 60 -9.83 15.02 14.98
CA THR A 60 -8.73 14.11 14.60
C THR A 60 -7.39 14.41 15.28
N TYR A 61 -7.18 15.56 15.91
CA TYR A 61 -5.86 15.94 16.44
C TYR A 61 -5.39 15.03 17.61
N ASP A 62 -6.28 14.70 18.56
CA ASP A 62 -5.96 13.75 19.65
C ASP A 62 -5.79 12.31 19.13
N SER A 63 -6.30 12.03 17.94
CA SER A 63 -6.05 10.76 17.26
C SER A 63 -4.62 10.74 16.69
N ILE A 64 -4.16 11.82 16.05
CA ILE A 64 -2.83 11.88 15.42
C ILE A 64 -1.71 11.58 16.44
N ALA A 65 -1.75 12.19 17.62
CA ALA A 65 -0.75 11.94 18.66
C ALA A 65 -0.69 10.46 19.09
N ARG A 66 -1.87 9.84 19.27
CA ARG A 66 -2.03 8.42 19.60
C ARG A 66 -1.52 7.52 18.48
N THR A 67 -1.89 7.82 17.25
CA THR A 67 -1.47 7.11 16.04
C THR A 67 0.06 7.11 15.88
N ILE A 68 0.71 8.28 16.02
CA ILE A 68 2.18 8.39 15.95
C ILE A 68 2.85 7.56 17.04
N ASN A 69 2.34 7.62 18.27
CA ASN A 69 2.88 6.83 19.38
C ASN A 69 2.69 5.33 19.17
N SER A 70 1.55 4.90 18.62
CA SER A 70 1.28 3.50 18.30
C SER A 70 2.21 3.00 17.20
N TRP A 71 2.40 3.77 16.11
CA TRP A 71 3.38 3.45 15.09
C TRP A 71 4.77 3.32 15.69
N LYS A 72 5.23 4.32 16.45
CA LYS A 72 6.55 4.30 17.11
C LYS A 72 6.71 3.09 18.04
N ARG A 73 5.70 2.75 18.85
CA ARG A 73 5.74 1.58 19.75
C ARG A 73 5.92 0.27 18.99
N ASN A 74 5.24 0.16 17.85
CA ASN A 74 5.14 -1.07 17.10
C ASN A 74 6.28 -1.27 16.10
N VAL A 75 6.60 -0.26 15.29
CA VAL A 75 7.49 -0.41 14.11
C VAL A 75 8.94 -0.04 14.38
N LEU A 76 9.22 0.88 15.31
CA LEU A 76 10.59 1.36 15.53
C LEU A 76 11.41 0.35 16.36
N PRO A 77 12.52 -0.18 15.83
CA PRO A 77 13.37 -1.14 16.55
C PRO A 77 14.00 -0.54 17.81
N ARG A 78 13.92 -1.25 18.95
CA ARG A 78 14.39 -0.76 20.26
C ARG A 78 15.92 -0.74 20.46
N ASN A 79 16.69 -1.56 19.73
CA ASN A 79 18.10 -1.85 20.04
C ASN A 79 19.11 -1.36 18.98
N TYR A 80 18.98 -0.14 18.45
CA TYR A 80 19.92 0.37 17.44
C TYR A 80 20.81 1.48 17.99
N SER A 81 22.12 1.39 17.74
CA SER A 81 23.10 2.43 18.04
C SER A 81 22.85 3.75 17.31
N ASP A 82 22.01 3.76 16.28
CA ASP A 82 21.75 4.88 15.38
C ASP A 82 20.31 5.39 15.49
N HIS A 83 19.91 5.75 16.71
CA HIS A 83 18.55 6.20 17.00
C HIS A 83 18.17 7.47 16.25
N VAL A 84 19.13 8.37 15.98
CA VAL A 84 18.86 9.67 15.34
C VAL A 84 18.42 9.47 13.88
N VAL A 85 19.16 8.67 13.10
CA VAL A 85 18.83 8.43 11.68
C VAL A 85 17.48 7.73 11.55
N LYS A 86 17.22 6.68 12.33
CA LYS A 86 15.93 5.97 12.28
C LYS A 86 14.74 6.81 12.73
N HIS A 87 14.95 7.75 13.65
CA HIS A 87 13.90 8.68 14.04
C HIS A 87 13.56 9.66 12.92
N GLU A 88 14.55 10.09 12.13
CA GLU A 88 14.31 10.93 10.96
C GLU A 88 13.60 10.14 9.85
N ASP A 89 14.09 8.94 9.54
CA ASP A 89 13.48 8.02 8.58
C ASP A 89 12.02 7.69 8.95
N PHE A 90 11.73 7.55 10.25
CA PHE A 90 10.36 7.31 10.73
C PHE A 90 9.44 8.49 10.41
N LYS A 91 9.92 9.73 10.61
CA LYS A 91 9.14 10.93 10.25
C LYS A 91 8.97 11.04 8.74
N GLN A 92 10.03 10.75 7.96
CA GLN A 92 10.01 10.78 6.49
C GLN A 92 8.87 9.97 5.89
N VAL A 93 8.53 8.82 6.49
CA VAL A 93 7.38 8.03 6.05
C VAL A 93 6.10 8.87 5.99
N PHE A 94 5.85 9.74 6.97
CA PHE A 94 4.61 10.52 7.01
C PHE A 94 4.62 11.76 6.11
N TYR A 95 5.77 12.40 5.87
CA TYR A 95 5.80 13.65 5.09
C TYR A 95 6.31 13.49 3.66
N GLN A 96 7.03 12.41 3.33
CA GLN A 96 7.55 12.15 1.98
C GLN A 96 6.90 10.95 1.30
N GLN A 97 6.41 9.95 2.04
CA GLN A 97 5.93 8.70 1.44
C GLN A 97 4.41 8.56 1.52
N GLU A 98 3.84 8.53 2.73
CA GLU A 98 2.44 8.18 2.95
C GLU A 98 1.87 8.83 4.22
N SER A 99 1.28 10.01 4.06
CA SER A 99 0.73 10.80 5.16
C SER A 99 -0.59 10.25 5.72
N ARG A 100 -1.32 9.43 4.96
CA ARG A 100 -2.60 8.85 5.42
C ARG A 100 -2.42 7.91 6.62
N LEU A 101 -1.19 7.45 6.87
CA LEU A 101 -0.85 6.71 8.10
C LEU A 101 -1.08 7.53 9.38
N LEU A 102 -1.18 8.86 9.31
CA LEU A 102 -1.55 9.71 10.45
C LEU A 102 -3.03 9.61 10.82
N LEU A 103 -3.88 9.09 9.93
CA LEU A 103 -5.33 9.08 10.07
C LEU A 103 -5.89 7.73 10.53
N VAL A 104 -5.06 6.69 10.63
CA VAL A 104 -5.50 5.37 11.11
C VAL A 104 -5.55 5.33 12.63
N ASP A 105 -6.44 4.53 13.19
CA ASP A 105 -6.54 4.33 14.64
C ASP A 105 -5.57 3.23 15.15
N GLU A 106 -5.40 3.17 16.47
CA GLU A 106 -4.48 2.20 17.09
C GLU A 106 -4.93 0.75 16.87
N GLU A 107 -6.25 0.49 16.87
CA GLU A 107 -6.80 -0.85 16.69
C GLU A 107 -6.50 -1.39 15.30
N PHE A 108 -6.62 -0.54 14.28
CA PHE A 108 -6.27 -0.85 12.90
C PHE A 108 -4.80 -1.24 12.77
N ILE A 109 -3.89 -0.45 13.37
CA ILE A 109 -2.45 -0.72 13.36
C ILE A 109 -2.16 -2.09 13.97
N GLU A 110 -2.69 -2.33 15.18
CA GLU A 110 -2.45 -3.57 15.91
C GLU A 110 -3.02 -4.78 15.18
N ASN A 111 -4.24 -4.67 14.64
CA ASN A 111 -4.88 -5.74 13.88
C ASN A 111 -4.12 -6.05 12.59
N ARG A 112 -3.68 -5.02 11.84
CA ARG A 112 -2.88 -5.22 10.62
C ARG A 112 -1.54 -5.89 10.93
N ILE A 113 -0.86 -5.48 12.00
CA ILE A 113 0.39 -6.13 12.42
C ILE A 113 0.16 -7.58 12.82
N TYR A 114 -0.92 -7.85 13.56
CA TYR A 114 -1.31 -9.20 13.95
C TYR A 114 -1.56 -10.08 12.72
N GLN A 115 -2.31 -9.58 11.74
CA GLN A 115 -2.55 -10.25 10.47
C GLN A 115 -1.25 -10.59 9.72
N LEU A 116 -0.32 -9.63 9.63
CA LEU A 116 0.99 -9.84 8.99
C LEU A 116 1.86 -10.89 9.72
N LYS A 117 1.81 -10.93 11.05
CA LYS A 117 2.49 -11.95 11.86
C LYS A 117 1.88 -13.34 11.68
N ASN A 118 0.55 -13.43 11.58
CA ASN A 118 -0.15 -14.70 11.35
C ASN A 118 0.18 -15.35 10.00
N LEU A 119 0.62 -14.56 9.02
CA LEU A 119 1.12 -15.06 7.74
C LEU A 119 2.58 -15.56 7.81
N ASP A 120 3.21 -15.55 8.99
CA ASP A 120 4.67 -15.73 9.19
C ASP A 120 5.52 -14.80 8.32
N LEU A 121 4.93 -13.68 7.86
CA LEU A 121 5.61 -12.75 6.98
C LEU A 121 6.52 -11.81 7.76
N ILE A 122 6.09 -11.40 8.96
CA ILE A 122 6.82 -10.52 9.87
C ILE A 122 7.22 -11.32 11.11
N ARG A 123 8.52 -11.62 11.25
CA ARG A 123 9.04 -12.42 12.38
C ARG A 123 9.52 -11.57 13.55
N GLY A 124 9.73 -10.28 13.31
CA GLY A 124 10.18 -9.36 14.35
C GLY A 124 10.07 -7.89 13.94
N GLN A 125 10.53 -7.02 14.83
CA GLN A 125 10.41 -5.58 14.66
C GLN A 125 11.24 -5.03 13.49
N ASN A 126 12.34 -5.70 13.12
CA ASN A 126 13.16 -5.31 11.96
C ASN A 126 12.45 -5.53 10.62
N ASP A 127 11.71 -6.64 10.48
CA ASP A 127 10.90 -6.92 9.31
C ASP A 127 9.76 -5.90 9.21
N LEU A 128 9.14 -5.61 10.36
CA LEU A 128 8.06 -4.63 10.45
C LEU A 128 8.54 -3.22 10.11
N TRP A 129 9.70 -2.81 10.63
CA TRP A 129 10.34 -1.54 10.28
C TRP A 129 10.59 -1.46 8.77
N ARG A 130 11.12 -2.52 8.17
CA ARG A 130 11.42 -2.53 6.73
C ARG A 130 10.16 -2.40 5.89
N ALA A 131 9.09 -3.14 6.24
CA ALA A 131 7.79 -3.01 5.59
C ALA A 131 7.23 -1.59 5.73
N PHE A 132 7.26 -1.02 6.94
CA PHE A 132 6.76 0.32 7.24
C PHE A 132 7.53 1.42 6.50
N HIS A 133 8.85 1.34 6.47
CA HIS A 133 9.71 2.37 5.90
C HIS A 133 9.80 2.31 4.37
N GLN A 134 9.67 1.13 3.78
CA GLN A 134 9.88 0.94 2.34
C GLN A 134 8.58 0.76 1.55
N SER A 135 7.51 0.31 2.21
CA SER A 135 6.22 0.10 1.56
C SER A 135 5.05 0.35 2.55
N PRO A 136 4.92 1.59 3.06
CA PRO A 136 3.89 1.93 4.03
C PRO A 136 2.47 1.69 3.50
N ALA A 137 2.18 2.15 2.28
CA ALA A 137 0.86 2.00 1.68
C ALA A 137 0.56 0.53 1.38
N GLY A 138 1.53 -0.17 0.80
CA GLY A 138 1.42 -1.58 0.46
C GLY A 138 1.14 -2.46 1.68
N PHE A 139 1.83 -2.32 2.79
CA PHE A 139 1.58 -3.22 3.91
C PHE A 139 0.39 -2.81 4.79
N PHE A 140 0.17 -1.51 4.95
CA PHE A 140 -0.69 -1.01 6.01
C PHE A 140 -1.98 -0.37 5.53
N LEU A 141 -2.03 0.23 4.33
CA LEU A 141 -3.21 0.97 3.90
C LEU A 141 -4.04 0.29 2.81
N GLN A 142 -3.46 -0.65 2.07
CA GLN A 142 -4.22 -1.39 1.06
C GLN A 142 -5.26 -2.31 1.69
N ASP A 143 -6.35 -2.57 0.95
CA ASP A 143 -7.37 -3.53 1.34
C ASP A 143 -6.74 -4.90 1.66
N TRP A 144 -7.23 -5.54 2.72
CA TRP A 144 -6.62 -6.79 3.19
C TRP A 144 -6.81 -7.94 2.21
N GLN A 145 -7.94 -8.01 1.50
CA GLN A 145 -8.18 -9.03 0.50
C GLN A 145 -7.27 -8.83 -0.71
N GLU A 146 -7.07 -7.58 -1.13
CA GLU A 146 -6.13 -7.25 -2.20
C GLU A 146 -4.68 -7.59 -1.81
N PHE A 147 -4.26 -7.25 -0.59
CA PHE A 147 -2.96 -7.63 -0.04
C PHE A 147 -2.77 -9.16 -0.10
N LEU A 148 -3.74 -9.92 0.39
CA LEU A 148 -3.68 -11.38 0.42
C LEU A 148 -3.60 -11.97 -0.99
N LYS A 149 -4.37 -11.44 -1.94
CA LYS A 149 -4.35 -11.89 -3.34
C LYS A 149 -2.94 -11.74 -3.94
N LYS A 150 -2.31 -10.57 -3.76
CA LYS A 150 -0.93 -10.32 -4.21
C LYS A 150 0.08 -11.20 -3.46
N TYR A 151 -0.04 -11.28 -2.13
CA TYR A 151 0.84 -12.07 -1.28
C TYR A 151 0.83 -13.55 -1.67
N TYR A 152 -0.34 -14.15 -1.88
CA TYR A 152 -0.44 -15.56 -2.26
C TYR A 152 0.07 -15.82 -3.67
N TYR A 153 -0.20 -14.92 -4.61
CA TYR A 153 0.35 -15.03 -5.96
C TYR A 153 1.88 -15.01 -5.94
N ILE A 154 2.47 -14.04 -5.23
CA ILE A 154 3.93 -13.96 -5.07
C ILE A 154 4.45 -15.22 -4.40
N THR A 155 3.88 -15.62 -3.27
CA THR A 155 4.41 -16.69 -2.41
C THR A 155 4.28 -18.07 -3.03
N PHE A 156 3.18 -18.35 -3.74
CA PHE A 156 2.89 -19.70 -4.25
C PHE A 156 3.17 -19.88 -5.74
N LYS A 157 3.28 -18.81 -6.54
CA LYS A 157 3.64 -18.90 -7.97
C LYS A 157 5.04 -18.36 -8.24
N ILE A 158 5.29 -17.12 -7.83
CA ILE A 158 6.54 -16.43 -8.20
C ILE A 158 7.74 -16.99 -7.45
N LEU A 159 7.66 -17.09 -6.11
CA LEU A 159 8.81 -17.50 -5.30
C LEU A 159 9.30 -18.94 -5.62
N PRO A 160 8.42 -19.94 -5.81
CA PRO A 160 8.86 -21.28 -6.21
C PRO A 160 9.52 -21.30 -7.59
N TRP A 161 9.05 -20.46 -8.52
CA TRP A 161 9.67 -20.35 -9.84
C TRP A 161 11.05 -19.66 -9.79
N LEU A 162 11.19 -18.64 -8.95
CA LEU A 162 12.46 -17.92 -8.75
C LEU A 162 13.52 -18.74 -7.99
N ASN A 163 13.11 -19.65 -7.12
CA ASN A 163 14.02 -20.46 -6.32
C ASN A 163 13.50 -21.91 -6.18
N PRO A 164 13.61 -22.72 -7.24
CA PRO A 164 13.07 -24.08 -7.26
C PRO A 164 13.75 -25.03 -6.27
N ASP A 165 15.02 -24.78 -5.92
CA ASP A 165 15.82 -25.66 -5.05
C ASP A 165 15.74 -25.32 -3.56
N ASN A 166 14.93 -24.31 -3.20
CA ASN A 166 14.48 -23.92 -1.87
C ASN A 166 15.31 -24.44 -0.66
N ASN A 167 16.58 -24.01 -0.56
CA ASN A 167 17.38 -24.28 0.62
C ASN A 167 16.86 -23.44 1.79
N LYS A 168 16.01 -24.06 2.60
CA LYS A 168 15.50 -23.55 3.87
C LYS A 168 16.66 -23.22 4.80
N ASN A 169 16.90 -21.95 5.03
CA ASN A 169 17.55 -21.42 6.23
C ASN A 169 16.87 -20.08 6.55
N ASP A 170 16.94 -19.66 7.81
CA ASP A 170 16.31 -18.51 8.50
C ASP A 170 16.40 -17.13 7.81
N GLN A 171 16.03 -17.08 6.54
CA GLN A 171 16.17 -15.93 5.69
C GLN A 171 14.88 -15.13 5.71
N ILE A 172 15.03 -13.82 5.96
CA ILE A 172 13.98 -12.81 5.78
C ILE A 172 13.20 -13.12 4.49
N HIS A 173 11.86 -13.21 4.61
CA HIS A 173 10.98 -13.52 3.48
C HIS A 173 11.31 -12.61 2.29
N PRO A 174 11.40 -13.12 1.04
CA PRO A 174 11.79 -12.30 -0.12
C PRO A 174 10.92 -11.05 -0.32
N LEU A 175 9.63 -11.14 -0.01
CA LEU A 175 8.71 -9.99 -0.01
C LEU A 175 9.08 -8.92 1.03
N ILE A 176 9.64 -9.30 2.18
CA ILE A 176 10.18 -8.34 3.15
C ILE A 176 11.55 -7.83 2.75
N ARG A 177 12.35 -8.59 1.99
CA ARG A 177 13.58 -8.05 1.39
C ARG A 177 13.32 -6.97 0.35
N HIS A 178 12.18 -7.07 -0.34
CA HIS A 178 11.74 -6.12 -1.36
C HIS A 178 10.27 -5.71 -1.16
N PRO A 179 9.95 -4.94 -0.09
CA PRO A 179 8.57 -4.61 0.28
C PRO A 179 7.80 -3.89 -0.83
N GLN A 180 8.47 -3.04 -1.61
CA GLN A 180 7.86 -2.30 -2.71
C GLN A 180 7.17 -3.21 -3.73
N SER A 181 7.52 -4.50 -3.80
CA SER A 181 6.89 -5.45 -4.72
C SER A 181 5.39 -5.62 -4.46
N ILE A 182 4.90 -5.36 -3.24
CA ILE A 182 3.48 -5.46 -2.91
C ILE A 182 2.67 -4.21 -3.30
N GLU A 183 3.34 -3.10 -3.61
CA GLU A 183 2.69 -1.85 -4.05
C GLU A 183 2.29 -1.89 -5.52
N GLN A 184 2.92 -2.77 -6.30
CA GLN A 184 2.53 -3.02 -7.67
C GLN A 184 1.09 -3.54 -7.71
N SER A 185 0.35 -3.15 -8.75
CA SER A 185 -0.99 -3.70 -8.95
C SER A 185 -0.91 -5.21 -9.17
N TYR A 186 -1.96 -5.93 -8.77
CA TYR A 186 -2.03 -7.38 -8.97
C TYR A 186 -1.83 -7.76 -10.45
N MET A 187 -2.40 -6.96 -11.37
CA MET A 187 -2.23 -7.16 -12.81
C MET A 187 -0.78 -7.00 -13.25
N GLN A 188 -0.07 -5.95 -12.84
CA GLN A 188 1.34 -5.77 -13.19
C GLN A 188 2.22 -6.93 -12.69
N ILE A 189 1.97 -7.40 -11.46
CA ILE A 189 2.68 -8.55 -10.88
C ILE A 189 2.47 -9.80 -11.75
N LYS A 190 1.21 -10.07 -12.09
CA LYS A 190 0.81 -11.22 -12.90
C LYS A 190 1.37 -11.16 -14.31
N THR A 191 1.28 -10.00 -14.97
CA THR A 191 1.73 -9.84 -16.35
C THR A 191 3.23 -10.02 -16.47
N ARG A 192 4.03 -9.37 -15.62
CA ARG A 192 5.49 -9.52 -15.63
C ARG A 192 5.93 -10.96 -15.37
N PHE A 193 5.33 -11.62 -14.39
CA PHE A 193 5.62 -13.02 -14.12
C PHE A 193 5.26 -13.92 -15.31
N THR A 194 4.05 -13.79 -15.84
CA THR A 194 3.58 -14.66 -16.91
C THR A 194 4.35 -14.44 -18.21
N PHE A 195 4.71 -13.18 -18.51
CA PHE A 195 5.56 -12.86 -19.63
C PHE A 195 6.93 -13.52 -19.50
N ALA A 196 7.62 -13.35 -18.36
CA ALA A 196 8.92 -13.96 -18.11
C ALA A 196 8.87 -15.49 -18.18
N GLN A 197 7.77 -16.11 -17.72
CA GLN A 197 7.60 -17.56 -17.84
C GLN A 197 7.42 -18.02 -19.29
N ARG A 198 6.70 -17.24 -20.12
CA ARG A 198 6.36 -17.58 -21.50
C ARG A 198 7.47 -17.32 -22.50
N THR A 199 8.40 -16.42 -22.21
CA THR A 199 9.58 -16.19 -23.06
C THR A 199 10.55 -17.38 -23.04
N GLY A 200 10.28 -18.41 -22.22
CA GLY A 200 11.14 -19.56 -22.04
C GLY A 200 12.39 -19.24 -21.22
N PHE A 201 12.37 -18.12 -20.48
CA PHE A 201 13.48 -17.73 -19.62
C PHE A 201 13.75 -18.79 -18.56
N LYS A 202 15.00 -19.25 -18.51
CA LYS A 202 15.43 -20.28 -17.57
C LYS A 202 16.12 -19.66 -16.36
N VAL A 203 15.40 -19.59 -15.25
CA VAL A 203 15.89 -19.03 -13.98
C VAL A 203 17.18 -19.72 -13.52
N ALA A 204 17.27 -21.05 -13.68
CA ALA A 204 18.44 -21.83 -13.28
C ALA A 204 19.75 -21.44 -14.01
N GLU A 205 19.65 -20.86 -15.20
CA GLU A 205 20.80 -20.45 -16.01
C GLU A 205 21.22 -18.99 -15.73
N SER A 206 20.46 -18.26 -14.91
CA SER A 206 20.62 -16.82 -14.71
C SER A 206 21.04 -16.46 -13.29
N LYS A 207 22.14 -15.70 -13.18
CA LYS A 207 22.60 -15.16 -11.89
C LYS A 207 21.81 -13.89 -11.53
N ASN A 208 21.51 -13.72 -10.24
CA ASN A 208 20.89 -12.53 -9.66
C ASN A 208 19.40 -12.27 -10.02
N VAL A 209 18.68 -13.28 -10.47
CA VAL A 209 17.22 -13.19 -10.65
C VAL A 209 16.53 -13.27 -9.29
N ASN A 210 15.68 -12.30 -8.97
CA ASN A 210 14.93 -12.28 -7.72
C ASN A 210 13.65 -11.44 -7.88
N LEU A 211 12.90 -11.30 -6.78
CA LEU A 211 11.63 -10.57 -6.79
C LEU A 211 11.79 -9.11 -7.24
N LYS A 212 12.92 -8.45 -6.89
CA LYS A 212 13.21 -7.08 -7.30
C LYS A 212 13.44 -6.98 -8.81
N THR A 213 14.25 -7.86 -9.39
CA THR A 213 14.53 -7.79 -10.84
C THR A 213 13.27 -8.11 -11.66
N LEU A 214 12.40 -8.98 -11.15
CA LEU A 214 11.13 -9.30 -11.80
C LEU A 214 10.14 -8.12 -11.71
N LEU A 215 9.89 -7.60 -10.51
CA LEU A 215 8.73 -6.73 -10.27
C LEU A 215 9.05 -5.23 -10.16
N LEU A 216 10.29 -4.85 -9.86
CA LEU A 216 10.65 -3.47 -9.50
C LEU A 216 11.56 -2.79 -10.50
N PHE A 217 12.10 -3.51 -11.48
CA PHE A 217 12.92 -2.92 -12.53
C PHE A 217 12.05 -2.15 -13.53
N SER A 218 12.65 -1.13 -14.16
CA SER A 218 12.03 -0.48 -15.31
C SER A 218 11.70 -1.52 -16.38
N GLU A 219 10.68 -1.29 -17.21
CA GLU A 219 10.31 -2.23 -18.28
C GLU A 219 11.49 -2.54 -19.20
N LYS A 220 12.28 -1.52 -19.52
CA LYS A 220 13.51 -1.66 -20.32
C LYS A 220 14.52 -2.61 -19.67
N ASP A 221 14.78 -2.46 -18.38
CA ASP A 221 15.74 -3.31 -17.67
C ASP A 221 15.17 -4.72 -17.42
N PHE A 222 13.86 -4.82 -17.22
CA PHE A 222 13.15 -6.10 -17.16
C PHE A 222 13.30 -6.87 -18.49
N LEU A 223 12.99 -6.25 -19.63
CA LEU A 223 13.09 -6.90 -20.94
C LEU A 223 14.53 -7.30 -21.26
N ARG A 224 15.52 -6.47 -20.93
CA ARG A 224 16.94 -6.82 -21.10
C ARG A 224 17.34 -8.11 -20.37
N ILE A 225 16.68 -8.42 -19.24
CA ILE A 225 16.96 -9.63 -18.46
C ILE A 225 16.14 -10.81 -19.00
N TYR A 226 14.82 -10.64 -19.14
CA TYR A 226 13.90 -11.76 -19.36
C TYR A 226 13.53 -12.01 -20.83
N SER A 227 13.78 -11.04 -21.71
CA SER A 227 13.50 -11.12 -23.14
C SER A 227 14.28 -10.05 -23.94
N PRO A 228 15.61 -10.19 -24.10
CA PRO A 228 16.48 -9.12 -24.61
C PRO A 228 16.22 -8.73 -26.07
N TYR A 229 15.44 -9.52 -26.81
CA TYR A 229 15.06 -9.27 -28.19
C TYR A 229 13.64 -8.76 -28.36
N CYS A 230 12.91 -8.57 -27.25
CA CYS A 230 11.54 -8.07 -27.28
C CYS A 230 11.52 -6.55 -27.08
N THR A 231 10.75 -5.85 -27.91
CA THR A 231 10.55 -4.41 -27.76
C THR A 231 9.50 -4.09 -26.69
N ILE A 232 9.47 -2.83 -26.24
CA ILE A 232 8.47 -2.39 -25.26
C ILE A 232 7.06 -2.47 -25.87
N GLU A 233 6.93 -2.15 -27.15
CA GLU A 233 5.65 -2.20 -27.88
C GLU A 233 5.11 -3.63 -27.99
N GLU A 234 5.99 -4.61 -28.21
CA GLU A 234 5.62 -6.04 -28.23
C GLU A 234 5.19 -6.52 -26.84
N PHE A 235 5.90 -6.09 -25.79
CA PHE A 235 5.53 -6.36 -24.41
C PHE A 235 4.14 -5.80 -24.09
N GLU A 236 3.88 -4.52 -24.35
CA GLU A 236 2.58 -3.88 -24.13
C GLU A 236 1.44 -4.51 -24.95
N ALA A 237 1.71 -4.91 -26.19
CA ALA A 237 0.73 -5.59 -27.03
C ALA A 237 0.35 -6.97 -26.44
N LEU A 238 1.34 -7.70 -25.92
CA LEU A 238 1.13 -8.97 -25.24
C LEU A 238 0.40 -8.79 -23.90
N GLU A 239 0.66 -7.72 -23.14
CA GLU A 239 -0.09 -7.44 -21.92
C GLU A 239 -1.60 -7.29 -22.20
N LYS A 240 -1.95 -6.57 -23.27
CA LYS A 240 -3.35 -6.37 -23.69
C LYS A 240 -4.03 -7.68 -24.09
N LEU A 241 -3.35 -8.54 -24.85
CA LEU A 241 -3.85 -9.87 -25.21
C LEU A 241 -3.96 -10.82 -24.01
N HIS A 242 -3.03 -10.73 -23.05
CA HIS A 242 -3.05 -11.60 -21.87
C HIS A 242 -4.21 -11.29 -20.94
N SER A 243 -4.59 -10.01 -20.84
CA SER A 243 -5.75 -9.55 -20.07
C SER A 243 -7.09 -10.10 -20.58
N THR A 244 -7.14 -10.60 -21.83
CA THR A 244 -8.37 -11.02 -22.49
C THR A 244 -8.59 -12.54 -22.53
N GLU A 245 -7.54 -13.38 -22.55
CA GLU A 245 -7.72 -14.81 -22.86
C GLU A 245 -7.19 -15.82 -21.82
N LEU A 246 -6.23 -15.48 -20.95
CA LEU A 246 -5.43 -16.52 -20.26
C LEU A 246 -5.28 -16.36 -18.74
N GLY A 247 -6.06 -15.46 -18.12
CA GLY A 247 -5.91 -15.10 -16.71
C GLY A 247 -6.94 -15.66 -15.73
N ILE A 248 -8.07 -16.21 -16.19
CA ILE A 248 -9.28 -16.35 -15.37
C ILE A 248 -9.17 -17.46 -14.30
N GLU A 249 -8.45 -18.55 -14.57
CA GLU A 249 -8.37 -19.69 -13.65
C GLU A 249 -7.51 -19.41 -12.41
N ASP A 250 -6.33 -18.80 -12.60
CA ASP A 250 -5.47 -18.40 -11.49
C ASP A 250 -6.15 -17.34 -10.62
N ASP A 251 -6.91 -16.42 -11.21
CA ASP A 251 -7.60 -15.36 -10.45
C ASP A 251 -8.66 -15.93 -9.50
N LYS A 252 -9.44 -16.91 -9.96
CA LYS A 252 -10.42 -17.61 -9.12
C LYS A 252 -9.75 -18.38 -7.98
N LEU A 253 -8.65 -19.08 -8.26
CA LEU A 253 -7.91 -19.82 -7.23
C LEU A 253 -7.42 -18.90 -6.12
N PHE A 254 -6.81 -17.77 -6.45
CA PHE A 254 -6.31 -16.83 -5.45
C PHE A 254 -7.44 -16.08 -4.74
N GLU A 255 -8.54 -15.79 -5.41
CA GLU A 255 -9.75 -15.28 -4.76
C GLU A 255 -10.33 -16.27 -3.76
N ASP A 256 -10.33 -17.56 -4.06
CA ASP A 256 -10.79 -18.59 -3.14
C ASP A 256 -9.82 -18.79 -1.97
N LEU A 257 -8.50 -18.71 -2.19
CA LEU A 257 -7.51 -18.70 -1.11
C LEU A 257 -7.72 -17.52 -0.15
N VAL A 258 -8.03 -16.33 -0.68
CA VAL A 258 -8.38 -15.16 0.14
C VAL A 258 -9.60 -15.43 1.01
N LYS A 259 -10.64 -16.11 0.49
CA LYS A 259 -11.84 -16.47 1.27
C LYS A 259 -11.56 -17.47 2.39
N LEU A 260 -10.59 -18.37 2.17
CA LEU A 260 -10.17 -19.40 3.13
C LEU A 260 -9.18 -18.88 4.19
N SER A 261 -8.67 -17.66 4.00
CA SER A 261 -7.70 -17.06 4.91
C SER A 261 -8.32 -16.81 6.29
N PRO A 262 -7.54 -16.91 7.39
CA PRO A 262 -8.03 -16.59 8.72
C PRO A 262 -8.65 -15.19 8.73
N LYS A 263 -9.95 -15.10 9.00
CA LYS A 263 -10.61 -13.82 9.21
C LYS A 263 -9.99 -13.22 10.46
N GLY A 264 -9.41 -12.02 10.37
CA GLY A 264 -8.92 -11.30 11.53
C GLY A 264 -9.99 -11.30 12.63
N GLN A 265 -9.59 -11.49 13.88
CA GLN A 265 -10.54 -11.45 15.00
C GLN A 265 -11.32 -10.13 14.94
N GLN A 266 -12.62 -10.20 14.68
CA GLN A 266 -13.51 -9.11 15.07
C GLN A 266 -13.52 -9.13 16.59
N SER A 267 -12.92 -8.12 17.19
CA SER A 267 -13.07 -7.83 18.61
C SER A 267 -14.57 -7.75 18.91
N THR A 268 -15.13 -8.79 19.53
CA THR A 268 -16.49 -8.75 20.07
C THR A 268 -16.48 -7.86 21.31
N LYS A 269 -16.48 -6.54 21.10
CA LYS A 269 -16.96 -5.56 22.08
C LYS A 269 -17.93 -4.63 21.36
N LYS A 270 -19.22 -4.86 21.61
CA LYS A 270 -20.27 -3.88 21.33
C LYS A 270 -19.87 -2.54 21.96
N ALA A 271 -19.56 -1.55 21.13
CA ALA A 271 -19.74 -0.15 21.45
C ALA A 271 -20.34 0.52 20.22
N ASN A 272 -21.55 1.06 20.40
CA ASN A 272 -22.25 1.91 19.46
C ASN A 272 -21.30 3.01 18.94
N ASN A 273 -21.03 3.03 17.64
CA ASN A 273 -21.07 4.22 16.80
C ASN A 273 -20.87 3.81 15.34
N ASN A 274 -21.72 4.36 14.48
CA ASN A 274 -21.83 4.01 13.07
C ASN A 274 -20.48 4.05 12.34
N SER A 275 -20.06 2.87 11.89
CA SER A 275 -19.23 2.55 10.73
C SER A 275 -18.88 3.75 9.81
N PHE A 276 -17.81 4.47 10.15
CA PHE A 276 -17.20 5.52 9.31
C PHE A 276 -16.16 4.96 8.31
N MET A 277 -15.58 3.80 8.61
CA MET A 277 -14.54 3.13 7.80
C MET A 277 -14.98 2.80 6.36
N LYS A 278 -16.27 2.55 6.11
CA LYS A 278 -16.75 2.29 4.74
C LYS A 278 -16.74 3.54 3.84
N LYS A 279 -16.98 4.74 4.38
CA LYS A 279 -17.09 5.95 3.56
C LYS A 279 -15.74 6.57 3.22
N GLY A 280 -14.78 6.60 4.15
CA GLY A 280 -13.47 7.23 3.89
C GLY A 280 -12.62 6.50 2.86
N ILE A 281 -12.75 5.18 2.76
CA ILE A 281 -12.04 4.35 1.77
C ILE A 281 -12.74 4.39 0.41
N GLU A 282 -14.07 4.35 0.38
CA GLU A 282 -14.84 4.48 -0.88
C GLU A 282 -14.69 5.86 -1.51
N GLU A 283 -14.70 6.95 -0.73
CA GLU A 283 -14.54 8.31 -1.25
C GLU A 283 -13.10 8.61 -1.73
N GLY A 284 -12.09 7.97 -1.13
CA GLY A 284 -10.70 8.07 -1.59
C GLY A 284 -10.41 7.28 -2.87
N MET A 285 -11.09 6.16 -3.10
CA MET A 285 -10.99 5.40 -4.35
C MET A 285 -11.72 6.08 -5.52
N LEU A 286 -12.83 6.79 -5.25
CA LEU A 286 -13.61 7.44 -6.30
C LEU A 286 -12.94 8.70 -6.91
N LEU A 287 -11.94 9.26 -6.24
CA LEU A 287 -11.21 10.45 -6.71
C LEU A 287 -9.96 10.12 -7.54
N SER A 288 -9.73 8.84 -7.87
CA SER A 288 -8.57 8.38 -8.67
C SER A 288 -8.93 7.81 -10.05
N ASN A 289 -10.15 8.08 -10.55
CA ASN A 289 -10.54 7.83 -11.95
C ASN A 289 -10.67 9.14 -12.75
#